data_AF-A0A920EJW0-F1
#
_entry.id   AF-A0A920EJW0-F1
#
_cell.length_a   1.000
_cell.length_b   1.000
_cell.length_c   1.000
_cell.angle_alpha   90.00
_cell.angle_beta   90.00
_cell.angle_gamma   90.00
#
_symmetry.space_group_name_H-M   'P 1'
#
loop_
_entity.id
_entity.type
_entity.pdbx_description
1 polymer ?
#
loop_
_entity_poly.entity_id
_entity_poly.type
_entity_poly.pdbx_seq_one_letter_code
_entity_poly.pdbx_strand_id
1 'polypeptide(L)'
;MREAEGQAYFVGRESDGHLKVSFFGPFFSSYVIFKHVKGRYAFVSGYSHDYLWLLSREQKVSKNLLNEFLLESQALGFDTSNLIYNPNSVY
;
A
#
# COMPACT_ATOMS: atom_id res chain seq x y z
N MET A 1 22.51 -0.01 0.13
CA MET A 1 21.09 -0.14 -0.26
C MET A 1 21.05 -0.76 -1.64
N ARG A 2 20.15 -1.71 -1.90
CA ARG A 2 19.78 -2.06 -3.28
C ARG A 2 18.58 -1.18 -3.61
N GLU A 3 18.82 -0.18 -4.45
CA GLU A 3 17.76 0.68 -4.97
C GLU A 3 17.05 -0.07 -6.11
N ALA A 4 15.74 0.15 -6.23
CA ALA A 4 14.94 -0.37 -7.32
C ALA A 4 14.30 0.83 -8.02
N GLU A 5 14.68 1.08 -9.26
CA GLU A 5 14.04 2.09 -10.10
C GLU A 5 12.82 1.47 -10.77
N GLY A 6 11.67 2.12 -10.62
CA GLY A 6 10.41 1.61 -11.19
C GLY A 6 9.65 2.65 -11.98
N GLN A 7 8.80 2.18 -12.89
CA GLN A 7 7.88 2.98 -13.69
C GLN A 7 6.45 2.74 -13.22
N ALA A 8 5.64 3.80 -13.14
CA ALA A 8 4.24 3.74 -12.76
C ALA A 8 3.38 4.50 -13.77
N TYR A 9 2.25 3.92 -14.18
CA TYR A 9 1.30 4.52 -15.12
C TYR A 9 -0.13 4.34 -14.62
N PHE A 10 -1.01 5.31 -14.87
CA PHE A 10 -2.44 5.14 -14.59
C PHE A 10 -3.07 4.08 -15.50
N VAL A 11 -3.95 3.25 -14.94
CA VAL A 11 -4.73 2.26 -15.70
C VAL A 11 -6.03 2.87 -16.24
N GLY A 12 -6.55 3.90 -15.56
CA GLY A 12 -7.79 4.60 -15.89
C GLY A 12 -7.66 6.10 -15.69
N ARG A 13 -8.64 6.73 -15.02
CA ARG A 13 -8.58 8.17 -14.73
C ARG A 13 -7.54 8.42 -13.65
N GLU A 14 -6.89 9.57 -13.71
CA GLU A 14 -5.87 9.97 -12.74
C GLU A 14 -6.43 10.11 -11.31
N SER A 15 -7.75 10.31 -11.18
CA SER A 15 -8.46 10.41 -9.90
C SER A 15 -8.66 9.08 -9.18
N ASP A 16 -8.51 7.94 -9.86
CA ASP A 16 -9.03 6.65 -9.37
C ASP A 16 -8.02 5.89 -8.49
N GLY A 17 -6.79 6.39 -8.37
CA GLY A 17 -5.76 5.75 -7.53
C GLY A 17 -5.31 4.37 -8.01
N HIS A 18 -5.63 3.98 -9.25
CA HIS A 18 -5.25 2.69 -9.84
C HIS A 18 -4.11 2.87 -10.84
N LEU A 19 -2.94 2.35 -10.45
CA LEU A 19 -1.73 2.38 -11.25
C LEU A 19 -1.29 0.96 -11.63
N LYS A 20 -0.50 0.87 -12.70
CA LYS A 20 0.33 -0.29 -13.02
C LYS A 20 1.80 0.09 -12.78
N VAL A 21 2.52 -0.70 -11.99
CA VAL A 21 3.89 -0.42 -11.55
C VAL A 21 4.83 -1.55 -11.99
N SER A 22 6.02 -1.21 -12.48
CA SER A 22 7.10 -2.14 -12.80
C SER A 22 8.39 -1.69 -12.16
N PHE A 23 9.02 -2.53 -11.33
CA PHE A 23 10.34 -2.25 -10.73
C PHE A 23 11.49 -2.90 -11.50
N PHE A 24 11.22 -3.99 -12.24
CA PHE A 24 12.19 -4.69 -13.07
C PHE A 24 11.43 -5.28 -14.26
N GLY A 25 11.36 -4.54 -15.37
CA GLY A 25 10.58 -4.94 -16.55
C GLY A 25 10.86 -6.37 -17.04
N PRO A 26 9.99 -6.94 -17.90
CA PRO A 26 8.88 -6.30 -18.61
C PRO A 26 7.51 -6.45 -17.92
N PHE A 27 7.46 -6.76 -16.62
CA PHE A 27 6.19 -7.05 -15.93
C PHE A 27 5.67 -5.85 -15.13
N PHE A 28 4.37 -5.60 -15.25
CA PHE A 28 3.65 -4.60 -14.46
C PHE A 28 2.66 -5.30 -13.52
N SER A 29 2.58 -4.81 -12.29
CA SER A 29 1.58 -5.25 -11.31
C SER A 29 0.65 -4.09 -10.96
N SER A 30 -0.59 -4.39 -10.59
CA SER A 30 -1.52 -3.37 -10.09
C SER A 30 -1.03 -2.78 -8.78
N TYR A 31 -1.27 -1.49 -8.61
CA TYR A 31 -1.03 -0.71 -7.43
C TYR A 31 -2.27 0.15 -7.20
N VAL A 32 -3.10 -0.27 -6.26
CA VAL A 32 -4.44 0.31 -6.05
C VAL A 32 -4.48 1.01 -4.71
N ILE A 33 -4.65 2.32 -4.73
CA ILE A 33 -4.84 3.14 -3.54
C ILE A 33 -6.33 3.14 -3.20
N PHE A 34 -6.73 2.37 -2.19
CA PHE A 34 -8.13 2.28 -1.77
C PHE A 34 -8.47 3.25 -0.62
N LYS A 35 -7.46 3.81 0.05
CA LYS A 35 -7.63 4.91 0.99
C LYS A 35 -6.42 5.82 1.01
N HIS A 36 -6.67 7.12 1.09
CA HIS A 36 -5.61 8.13 1.15
C HIS A 36 -6.09 9.36 1.94
N VAL A 37 -5.26 9.85 2.86
CA VAL A 37 -5.56 11.05 3.64
C VAL A 37 -4.49 12.11 3.44
N LYS A 38 -4.81 13.10 2.59
CA LYS A 38 -4.06 14.34 2.39
C LYS A 38 -2.53 14.16 2.32
N GLY A 39 -2.06 13.10 1.67
CA GLY A 39 -0.63 12.84 1.47
C GLY A 39 0.12 12.31 2.70
N ARG A 40 -0.56 12.10 3.84
CA ARG A 40 0.08 11.61 5.08
C ARG A 40 0.24 10.11 5.09
N TYR A 41 -0.83 9.39 4.73
CA TYR A 41 -0.82 7.95 4.61
C TYR A 41 -1.72 7.47 3.47
N ALA A 42 -1.43 6.26 3.02
CA ALA A 42 -2.18 5.55 2.01
C ALA A 42 -2.27 4.07 2.35
N PHE A 43 -3.44 3.48 2.07
CA PHE A 43 -3.64 2.04 2.10
C PHE A 43 -3.64 1.55 0.65
N VAL A 44 -2.78 0.58 0.37
CA VAL A 44 -2.47 0.15 -0.99
C VAL A 44 -2.59 -1.35 -1.10
N SER A 45 -3.22 -1.83 -2.17
CA SER A 45 -3.21 -3.25 -2.54
C SER A 45 -2.56 -3.51 -3.89
N GLY A 46 -2.16 -4.76 -4.10
CA GLY A 46 -1.76 -5.27 -5.41
C GLY A 46 -2.95 -5.74 -6.25
N TYR A 47 -2.68 -6.59 -7.25
CA TYR A 47 -3.70 -7.18 -8.12
C TYR A 47 -4.51 -8.31 -7.43
N SER A 48 -4.01 -8.86 -6.32
CA SER A 48 -4.63 -9.90 -5.50
C SER A 48 -4.67 -9.50 -4.03
N HIS A 49 -5.31 -10.32 -3.19
CA HIS A 49 -5.34 -10.13 -1.73
C HIS A 49 -4.04 -10.54 -1.02
N ASP A 50 -3.01 -10.94 -1.76
CA ASP A 50 -1.70 -11.33 -1.19
C ASP A 50 -0.77 -10.11 -0.99
N TYR A 51 -1.19 -8.95 -1.50
CA TYR A 51 -0.38 -7.74 -1.58
C TYR A 51 -1.10 -6.58 -0.91
N LEU A 52 -0.57 -6.13 0.22
CA LEU A 52 -1.20 -5.11 1.05
C LEU A 52 -0.14 -4.29 1.80
N TRP A 53 -0.28 -2.96 1.77
CA TRP A 53 0.65 -2.04 2.42
C TRP A 53 -0.05 -0.85 3.07
N LEU A 54 0.44 -0.49 4.26
CA LEU A 54 0.21 0.80 4.90
C LEU A 54 1.46 1.67 4.68
N LEU A 55 1.31 2.74 3.92
CA LEU A 55 2.40 3.69 3.65
C LEU A 55 2.17 4.97 4.42
N SER A 56 3.23 5.50 5.04
CA SER A 56 3.20 6.72 5.86
C SER A 56 4.39 7.62 5.54
N ARG A 57 4.17 8.93 5.53
CA ARG A 57 5.24 9.95 5.48
C ARG A 57 5.95 10.09 6.83
N GLU A 58 5.26 9.77 7.91
CA GLU A 58 5.82 9.75 9.26
C GLU A 58 6.45 8.37 9.53
N GLN A 59 7.62 8.37 10.18
CA GLN A 59 8.35 7.14 10.50
C GLN A 59 7.54 6.20 11.40
N LYS A 60 6.74 6.76 12.32
CA LYS A 60 5.90 6.02 13.26
C LYS A 60 4.42 6.23 12.92
N VAL A 61 3.65 5.15 12.94
CA VAL A 61 2.19 5.20 12.76
C VAL A 61 1.49 4.93 14.09
N SER A 62 0.46 5.71 14.42
CA SER A 62 -0.29 5.52 15.66
C SER A 62 -1.01 4.16 15.68
N LYS A 63 -1.25 3.61 16.88
CA LYS A 63 -2.02 2.36 17.05
C LYS A 63 -3.43 2.47 16.46
N ASN A 64 -4.04 3.65 16.55
CA ASN A 64 -5.37 3.89 15.98
C ASN A 64 -5.35 3.79 14.46
N LEU A 65 -4.35 4.38 13.80
CA LEU A 65 -4.20 4.28 12.34
C LEU A 65 -3.93 2.84 11.89
N LEU A 66 -3.10 2.12 12.65
CA LEU A 66 -2.85 0.70 12.36
C LEU A 66 -4.14 -0.13 12.50
N ASN A 67 -4.91 0.09 13.57
CA ASN A 67 -6.18 -0.62 13.77
C ASN A 67 -7.21 -0.30 12.68
N GLU A 68 -7.30 0.96 12.27
CA GLU A 68 -8.14 1.39 11.14
C GLU A 68 -7.74 0.65 9.85
N PHE A 69 -6.45 0.58 9.55
CA PHE A 69 -5.93 -0.17 8.40
C PHE A 69 -6.28 -1.67 8.47
N LEU A 70 -6.12 -2.30 9.63
CA LEU A 70 -6.43 -3.72 9.80
C LEU A 70 -7.92 -4.00 9.60
N LEU A 71 -8.80 -3.19 10.21
CA LEU A 71 -10.25 -3.37 10.11
C LEU A 71 -10.75 -3.22 8.68
N GLU A 72 -10.30 -2.19 7.97
CA GLU A 72 -10.72 -1.96 6.58
C GLU A 72 -10.18 -3.04 5.65
N SER A 73 -8.93 -3.45 5.83
CA SER A 73 -8.32 -4.51 5.01
C SER A 73 -9.03 -5.85 5.22
N GLN A 74 -9.38 -6.20 6.46
CA GLN A 74 -10.16 -7.40 6.75
C GLN A 74 -11.56 -7.35 6.13
N ALA A 75 -12.24 -6.20 6.20
CA ALA A 75 -13.54 -6.01 5.58
C ALA A 75 -13.51 -6.16 4.05
N LEU A 76 -12.36 -5.88 3.43
CA LEU A 76 -12.12 -6.08 2.00
C LEU A 76 -11.62 -7.51 1.65
N GLY A 77 -11.45 -8.39 2.65
CA GLY A 77 -11.09 -9.80 2.44
C GLY A 77 -9.60 -10.11 2.43
N PHE A 78 -8.74 -9.18 2.89
CA PHE A 78 -7.31 -9.45 3.05
C PHE A 78 -7.01 -10.22 4.34
N ASP A 79 -6.07 -11.17 4.27
CA ASP A 79 -5.51 -11.82 5.46
C ASP A 79 -4.41 -10.95 6.07
N THR A 80 -4.75 -10.25 7.15
CA THR A 80 -3.81 -9.35 7.85
C THR A 80 -2.86 -10.08 8.80
N SER A 81 -3.00 -11.39 9.01
CA SER A 81 -2.15 -12.16 9.93
C SER A 81 -0.71 -12.30 9.43
N ASN A 82 -0.51 -12.19 8.11
CA ASN A 82 0.80 -12.27 7.45
C ASN A 82 1.50 -10.91 7.32
N LEU A 83 0.95 -9.83 7.88
CA LEU A 83 1.56 -8.51 7.81
C LEU A 83 2.91 -8.47 8.55
N ILE A 84 3.91 -7.94 7.86
CA ILE A 84 5.24 -7.71 8.40
C ILE A 84 5.33 -6.25 8.85
N TYR A 85 5.71 -6.05 10.11
CA TYR A 85 5.86 -4.72 10.70
C TYR A 85 7.33 -4.31 10.74
N ASN A 86 7.63 -3.08 10.32
CA ASN A 86 8.93 -2.48 10.60
C ASN A 86 9.01 -2.18 12.11
N PRO A 87 9.96 -2.76 12.87
CA PRO A 87 10.05 -2.59 14.33
C PRO A 87 10.20 -1.14 14.76
N ASN A 88 10.75 -0.27 13.90
CA ASN A 88 10.96 1.15 14.19
C ASN A 88 9.73 2.02 13.90
N SER A 89 8.68 1.45 13.29
CA SER A 89 7.52 2.19 12.78
C SER A 89 6.22 1.96 13.53
N VAL A 90 6.19 0.99 14.45
CA VAL A 90 5.01 0.67 15.25
C VAL A 90 5.30 0.99 16.72
N TYR A 91 4.31 1.56 17.42
CA TYR A 91 4.39 1.88 18.86
C TYR A 91 4.14 0.68 19.77
#